data_AF-A0A969GPI0-F1
#
_entry.id   AF-A0A969GPI0-F1
#
_cell.length_a   1.000
_cell.length_b   1.000
_cell.length_c   1.000
_cell.angle_alpha   90.00
_cell.angle_beta   90.00
_cell.angle_gamma   90.00
#
_symmetry.space_group_name_H-M   'P 1'
#
loop_
_entity.id
_entity.type
_entity.pdbx_description
1 polymer ?
#
loop_
_entity_poly.entity_id
_entity_poly.type
_entity_poly.pdbx_seq_one_letter_code
_entity_poly.pdbx_strand_id
1 'polypeptide(L)'
;MIRGCAHPPGIDVANGAYVNQHHLHIDMGVFNSQIRAFRQWMKERGQQDKPLIVTEYGVLYDIFSEDQVHNFMLDTFDYFATEKDCNLSSVDGCRLVQRWAWFSLEDIGWNFSPHGALFDKDSKRILPAGEKYRSYVLDNLEVLNNYHP
;
A
#
# COMPACT_ATOMS: atom_id res chain seq x y z
N MET A 1 2.07 -10.80 11.15
CA MET A 1 2.40 -9.65 12.03
C MET A 1 3.51 -8.86 11.36
N ILE A 2 3.22 -7.67 10.81
CA ILE A 2 4.26 -6.73 10.36
C ILE A 2 4.87 -6.13 11.62
N ARG A 3 6.17 -6.37 11.87
CA ARG A 3 6.89 -5.87 13.06
C ARG A 3 7.30 -4.39 12.90
N GLY A 4 6.35 -3.52 12.54
CA GLY A 4 6.55 -2.09 12.32
C GLY A 4 5.44 -1.19 12.90
N CYS A 5 4.26 -1.74 13.16
CA CYS A 5 3.17 -0.98 13.76
C CYS A 5 3.17 -1.18 15.28
N ALA A 6 3.71 -0.21 16.02
CA ALA A 6 3.51 -0.15 17.46
C ALA A 6 2.03 0.11 17.77
N HIS A 7 1.59 -0.31 18.96
CA HIS A 7 0.23 -0.08 19.42
C HIS A 7 -0.05 1.42 19.55
N PRO A 8 -1.09 2.00 18.92
CA PRO A 8 -1.39 3.40 19.09
C PRO A 8 -1.69 3.71 20.57
N PRO A 9 -1.11 4.78 21.15
CA PRO A 9 -1.38 5.15 22.54
C PRO A 9 -2.89 5.28 22.80
N GLY A 10 -3.38 4.63 23.87
CA GLY A 10 -4.79 4.71 24.28
C GLY A 10 -5.73 3.70 23.61
N ILE A 11 -5.21 2.75 22.83
CA ILE A 11 -5.97 1.56 22.43
C ILE A 11 -5.61 0.43 23.42
N ASP A 12 -6.52 -0.50 23.68
CA ASP A 12 -6.26 -1.71 24.50
C ASP A 12 -6.70 -2.96 23.72
N VAL A 13 -6.11 -3.17 22.55
CA VAL A 13 -6.31 -4.38 21.74
C VAL A 13 -4.96 -5.01 21.45
N ALA A 14 -4.78 -6.27 21.82
CA ALA A 14 -3.50 -6.95 21.64
C ALA A 14 -3.20 -7.30 20.17
N ASN A 15 -4.21 -7.25 19.29
CA ASN A 15 -4.11 -7.67 17.90
C ASN A 15 -4.86 -6.71 16.97
N GLY A 16 -4.31 -6.45 15.79
CA GLY A 16 -5.06 -5.86 14.68
C GLY A 16 -6.03 -6.88 14.05
N ALA A 17 -6.79 -6.45 13.05
CA ALA A 17 -7.63 -7.32 12.23
C ALA A 17 -6.75 -8.24 11.35
N TYR A 18 -6.19 -9.30 11.95
CA TYR A 18 -5.35 -10.27 11.26
C TYR A 18 -6.22 -11.30 10.54
N VAL A 19 -6.15 -11.30 9.21
CA VAL A 19 -6.76 -12.33 8.38
C VAL A 19 -5.83 -13.55 8.39
N ASN A 20 -6.18 -14.57 9.16
CA ASN A 20 -5.33 -15.76 9.41
C ASN A 20 -5.29 -16.74 8.22
N GLN A 21 -5.10 -16.21 7.01
CA GLN A 21 -5.03 -16.96 5.76
C GLN A 21 -3.99 -16.30 4.86
N HIS A 22 -2.81 -16.91 4.75
CA HIS A 22 -1.67 -16.29 4.09
C HIS A 22 -1.94 -15.88 2.63
N HIS A 23 -2.73 -16.64 1.88
CA HIS A 23 -3.07 -16.34 0.49
C HIS A 23 -3.88 -15.05 0.34
N LEU A 24 -4.61 -14.60 1.38
CA LEU A 24 -5.36 -13.35 1.37
C LEU A 24 -4.48 -12.10 1.54
N HIS A 25 -3.16 -12.26 1.72
CA HIS A 25 -2.23 -11.15 1.84
C HIS A 25 -2.16 -10.28 0.57
N ILE A 26 -2.43 -10.86 -0.60
CA ILE A 26 -2.48 -10.16 -1.89
C ILE A 26 -3.91 -10.03 -2.45
N ASP A 27 -4.93 -10.27 -1.62
CA ASP A 27 -6.32 -10.18 -2.05
C ASP A 27 -6.80 -8.72 -2.05
N MET A 28 -7.22 -8.24 -3.22
CA MET A 28 -7.66 -6.85 -3.39
C MET A 28 -8.98 -6.54 -2.68
N GLY A 29 -9.83 -7.53 -2.42
CA GLY A 29 -11.05 -7.36 -1.63
C GLY A 29 -10.73 -7.10 -0.15
N VAL A 30 -9.77 -7.85 0.40
CA VAL A 30 -9.24 -7.61 1.75
C VAL A 30 -8.53 -6.27 1.83
N PHE A 31 -7.69 -5.94 0.84
CA PHE A 31 -6.99 -4.66 0.78
C PHE A 31 -7.95 -3.46 0.78
N ASN A 32 -8.95 -3.48 -0.10
CA ASN A 32 -10.00 -2.45 -0.17
C ASN A 32 -10.74 -2.32 1.17
N SER A 33 -11.08 -3.44 1.81
CA SER A 33 -11.76 -3.45 3.10
C SER A 33 -10.93 -2.77 4.19
N GLN A 34 -9.61 -2.98 4.20
CA GLN A 34 -8.70 -2.34 5.18
C GLN A 34 -8.64 -0.82 5.00
N ILE A 35 -8.50 -0.33 3.75
CA ILE A 35 -8.48 1.11 3.46
C ILE A 35 -9.80 1.78 3.84
N ARG A 36 -10.93 1.17 3.48
CA ARG A 36 -12.27 1.67 3.82
C ARG A 36 -12.52 1.67 5.32
N ALA A 37 -12.08 0.63 6.03
CA ALA A 37 -12.16 0.58 7.49
C ALA A 37 -11.34 1.70 8.15
N PHE A 38 -10.13 1.97 7.66
CA PHE A 38 -9.32 3.07 8.18
C PHE A 38 -9.95 4.44 7.90
N ARG A 39 -10.53 4.65 6.71
CA ARG A 39 -11.26 5.87 6.38
C ARG A 39 -12.54 6.04 7.19
N GLN A 40 -13.26 4.96 7.46
CA GLN A 40 -14.40 4.96 8.37
C GLN A 40 -13.96 5.36 9.79
N TRP A 41 -12.85 4.82 10.28
CA TRP A 41 -12.26 5.19 11.57
C TRP A 41 -11.87 6.69 11.61
N MET A 42 -11.31 7.23 10.52
CA MET A 42 -11.00 8.66 10.39
C MET A 42 -12.29 9.51 10.47
N LYS A 43 -13.33 9.13 9.74
CA LYS A 43 -14.63 9.82 9.75
C LYS A 43 -15.27 9.87 11.12
N GLU A 44 -15.30 8.75 11.84
CA GLU A 44 -15.85 8.66 13.20
C GLU A 44 -15.14 9.58 14.20
N ARG A 45 -13.93 10.04 13.86
CA ARG A 45 -13.09 10.95 14.66
C ARG A 45 -12.99 12.35 14.07
N GLY A 46 -13.85 12.68 13.10
CA GLY A 46 -13.85 13.97 12.44
C GLY A 46 -12.57 14.27 11.66
N GLN A 47 -11.88 13.25 11.16
CA GLN A 47 -10.63 13.37 10.38
C GLN A 47 -10.84 13.11 8.87
N GLN A 48 -12.09 13.00 8.39
CA GLN A 48 -12.42 12.67 6.99
C GLN A 48 -11.93 13.69 5.95
N ASP A 49 -11.61 14.90 6.42
CA ASP A 49 -11.09 16.03 5.65
C ASP A 49 -9.56 16.04 5.55
N LYS A 50 -8.88 15.05 6.15
CA LYS A 50 -7.43 14.91 6.08
C LYS A 50 -7.00 13.96 4.96
N PRO A 51 -5.87 14.25 4.29
CA PRO A 51 -5.29 13.31 3.34
C PRO A 51 -4.83 12.04 4.06
N LEU A 52 -5.06 10.89 3.43
CA LEU A 52 -4.48 9.61 3.84
C LEU A 52 -3.25 9.34 3.00
N ILE A 53 -2.12 9.15 3.69
CA ILE A 53 -0.85 8.74 3.11
C ILE A 53 -0.52 7.35 3.63
N VAL A 54 -0.39 6.38 2.72
CA VAL A 54 0.07 5.01 3.06
C VAL A 54 1.59 5.00 2.96
N THR A 55 2.26 5.26 4.08
CA THR A 55 3.72 5.48 4.09
C THR A 55 4.54 4.21 3.89
N GLU A 56 3.94 3.03 4.05
CA GLU A 56 4.60 1.75 3.84
C GLU A 56 3.56 0.65 3.63
N TYR A 57 3.74 -0.17 2.59
CA TYR A 57 3.04 -1.44 2.40
C TYR A 57 3.75 -2.29 1.35
N GLY A 58 3.56 -3.62 1.38
CA GLY A 58 4.19 -4.52 0.42
C GLY A 58 3.91 -5.99 0.71
N VAL A 59 4.63 -6.88 0.01
CA VAL A 59 4.52 -8.32 0.21
C VAL A 59 5.79 -8.85 0.87
N LEU A 60 5.66 -9.26 2.14
CA LEU A 60 6.79 -9.81 2.90
C LEU A 60 6.86 -11.34 2.83
N TYR A 61 5.74 -12.02 2.57
CA TYR A 61 5.70 -13.47 2.54
C TYR A 61 6.37 -14.04 1.28
N ASP A 62 7.35 -14.90 1.48
CA ASP A 62 8.07 -15.62 0.40
C ASP A 62 7.32 -16.87 -0.10
N ILE A 63 5.99 -16.76 -0.26
CA ILE A 63 5.13 -17.84 -0.75
C ILE A 63 4.48 -17.52 -2.09
N PHE A 64 4.62 -16.27 -2.55
CA PHE A 64 4.02 -15.75 -3.76
C PHE A 64 5.04 -15.71 -4.87
N SER A 65 4.61 -16.04 -6.09
CA SER A 65 5.46 -15.89 -7.26
C SER A 65 5.75 -14.42 -7.56
N GLU A 66 6.80 -14.19 -8.36
CA GLU A 66 7.15 -12.87 -8.85
C GLU A 66 5.96 -12.14 -9.49
N ASP A 67 5.24 -12.81 -10.39
CA ASP A 67 4.07 -12.23 -11.06
C ASP A 67 2.96 -11.86 -10.09
N GLN A 68 2.72 -12.67 -9.05
CA GLN A 68 1.70 -12.37 -8.04
C GLN A 68 2.04 -11.12 -7.24
N VAL A 69 3.31 -10.97 -6.84
CA VAL A 69 3.78 -9.78 -6.09
C VAL A 69 3.69 -8.54 -6.96
N HIS A 70 4.14 -8.63 -8.22
CA HIS A 70 4.11 -7.51 -9.16
C HIS A 70 2.69 -7.10 -9.55
N ASN A 71 1.79 -8.04 -9.81
CA ASN A 71 0.40 -7.74 -10.11
C ASN A 71 -0.26 -7.05 -8.93
N PHE A 72 -0.07 -7.56 -7.71
CA PHE A 72 -0.58 -6.91 -6.51
C PHE A 72 -0.04 -5.47 -6.33
N MET A 73 1.26 -5.25 -6.58
CA MET A 73 1.84 -3.91 -6.54
C MET A 73 1.13 -2.95 -7.50
N LEU A 74 0.91 -3.36 -8.75
CA LEU A 74 0.29 -2.50 -9.76
C LEU A 74 -1.22 -2.32 -9.52
N ASP A 75 -1.94 -3.38 -9.15
CA ASP A 75 -3.36 -3.34 -8.82
C ASP A 75 -3.63 -2.40 -7.63
N THR A 76 -2.73 -2.37 -6.65
CA THR A 76 -2.83 -1.45 -5.51
C THR A 76 -2.50 -0.01 -5.88
N PHE A 77 -1.59 0.23 -6.83
CA PHE A 77 -1.34 1.58 -7.36
C PHE A 77 -2.57 2.13 -8.07
N ASP A 78 -3.21 1.32 -8.93
CA ASP A 78 -4.44 1.69 -9.62
C ASP A 78 -5.58 1.99 -8.64
N TYR A 79 -5.74 1.13 -7.64
CA TYR A 79 -6.70 1.35 -6.56
C TYR A 79 -6.44 2.68 -5.84
N PHE A 80 -5.20 2.96 -5.42
CA PHE A 80 -4.88 4.21 -4.74
C PHE A 80 -5.06 5.45 -5.61
N ALA A 81 -4.76 5.36 -6.90
CA ALA A 81 -4.87 6.49 -7.81
C ALA A 81 -6.33 6.87 -8.12
N THR A 82 -7.25 5.90 -8.10
CA THR A 82 -8.59 6.05 -8.68
C THR A 82 -9.76 5.84 -7.73
N GLU A 83 -9.61 5.05 -6.66
CA GLU A 83 -10.72 4.66 -5.80
C GLU A 83 -11.27 5.85 -4.99
N LYS A 84 -12.59 6.02 -5.02
CA LYS A 84 -13.31 7.15 -4.43
C LYS A 84 -14.49 6.71 -3.59
N ASP A 85 -14.75 7.47 -2.52
CA ASP A 85 -15.99 7.38 -1.75
C ASP A 85 -16.25 8.69 -1.01
N CYS A 86 -17.22 9.46 -1.47
CA CYS A 86 -17.56 10.76 -0.88
C CYS A 86 -18.19 10.67 0.52
N ASN A 87 -18.61 9.48 0.94
CA ASN A 87 -19.06 9.28 2.32
C ASN A 87 -17.87 9.12 3.28
N LEU A 88 -16.70 8.73 2.79
CA LEU A 88 -15.53 8.37 3.61
C LEU A 88 -14.36 9.35 3.46
N SER A 89 -14.31 10.10 2.37
CA SER A 89 -13.29 11.11 2.09
C SER A 89 -13.93 12.33 1.44
N SER A 90 -13.63 13.51 1.96
CA SER A 90 -14.00 14.79 1.33
C SER A 90 -12.82 15.47 0.64
N VAL A 91 -11.66 14.80 0.58
CA VAL A 91 -10.41 15.35 0.04
C VAL A 91 -10.24 14.89 -1.40
N ASP A 92 -9.71 15.77 -2.25
CA ASP A 92 -9.15 15.40 -3.55
C ASP A 92 -10.14 14.61 -4.42
N GLY A 93 -11.33 15.20 -4.64
CA GLY A 93 -12.39 14.59 -5.43
C GLY A 93 -12.92 13.28 -4.83
N CYS A 94 -12.96 13.20 -3.50
CA CYS A 94 -13.38 12.03 -2.72
C CYS A 94 -12.45 10.81 -2.79
N ARG A 95 -11.18 10.98 -3.18
CA ARG A 95 -10.23 9.85 -3.24
C ARG A 95 -9.96 9.26 -1.87
N LEU A 96 -9.87 7.93 -1.81
CA LEU A 96 -9.59 7.22 -0.57
C LEU A 96 -8.12 7.29 -0.15
N VAL A 97 -7.17 7.49 -1.06
CA VAL A 97 -5.74 7.65 -0.75
C VAL A 97 -5.16 8.78 -1.59
N GLN A 98 -4.28 9.58 -1.01
CA GLN A 98 -3.66 10.72 -1.70
C GLN A 98 -2.21 10.45 -2.09
N ARG A 99 -1.49 9.65 -1.29
CA ARG A 99 -0.09 9.27 -1.55
C ARG A 99 0.20 7.90 -0.95
N TRP A 100 1.15 7.18 -1.55
CA TRP A 100 1.60 5.89 -1.05
C TRP A 100 3.10 5.69 -1.30
N ALA A 101 3.69 4.73 -0.61
CA ALA A 101 5.05 4.26 -0.86
C ALA A 101 5.11 2.74 -0.77
N TRP A 102 5.65 2.11 -1.81
CA TRP A 102 5.87 0.67 -1.87
C TRP A 102 7.09 0.27 -1.05
N PHE A 103 6.92 -0.75 -0.22
CA PHE A 103 7.99 -1.42 0.50
C PHE A 103 8.44 -2.67 -0.27
N SER A 104 9.69 -2.78 -0.68
CA SER A 104 10.87 -2.03 -0.22
C SER A 104 11.69 -1.44 -1.36
N LEU A 105 12.48 -0.41 -1.06
CA LEU A 105 13.49 0.10 -1.99
C LEU A 105 14.51 -0.99 -2.34
N GLU A 106 14.96 -1.75 -1.35
CA GLU A 106 15.94 -2.83 -1.48
C GLU A 106 15.68 -3.93 -0.44
N ASP A 107 16.21 -5.14 -0.68
CA ASP A 107 16.18 -6.20 0.33
C ASP A 107 17.07 -5.83 1.54
N ILE A 108 16.46 -5.86 2.73
CA ILE A 108 17.09 -5.56 4.02
C ILE A 108 17.60 -6.81 4.75
N GLY A 109 17.60 -7.97 4.09
CA GLY A 109 18.22 -9.22 4.57
C GLY A 109 17.42 -9.95 5.65
N TRP A 110 16.10 -9.75 5.69
CA TRP A 110 15.20 -10.33 6.71
C TRP A 110 14.46 -11.59 6.25
N ASN A 111 14.94 -12.26 5.18
CA ASN A 111 14.27 -13.41 4.54
C ASN A 111 12.83 -13.09 4.12
N PHE A 112 12.62 -11.92 3.52
CA PHE A 112 11.35 -11.56 2.91
C PHE A 112 11.28 -12.02 1.46
N SER A 113 10.09 -11.93 0.86
CA SER A 113 9.91 -12.17 -0.57
C SER A 113 10.95 -11.39 -1.37
N PRO A 114 11.72 -12.05 -2.24
CA PRO A 114 12.75 -11.39 -3.05
C PRO A 114 12.14 -10.54 -4.18
N HIS A 115 10.83 -10.67 -4.42
CA HIS A 115 10.14 -10.07 -5.55
C HIS A 115 9.59 -8.66 -5.26
N GLY A 116 9.69 -8.19 -4.01
CA GLY A 116 9.20 -6.86 -3.62
C GLY A 116 10.23 -5.73 -3.71
N ALA A 117 11.53 -6.04 -3.77
CA ALA A 117 12.60 -5.05 -3.75
C ALA A 117 12.73 -4.32 -5.10
N LEU A 118 12.82 -2.99 -5.09
CA LEU A 118 12.96 -2.19 -6.31
C LEU A 118 14.40 -2.17 -6.87
N PHE A 119 15.40 -2.26 -6.00
CA PHE A 119 16.82 -2.24 -6.32
C PHE A 119 17.59 -3.33 -5.59
N ASP A 120 18.64 -3.83 -6.24
CA ASP A 120 19.62 -4.69 -5.61
C ASP A 120 20.48 -3.86 -4.63
N LYS A 121 20.55 -4.31 -3.38
CA LYS A 121 21.21 -3.55 -2.30
C LYS A 121 22.70 -3.30 -2.56
N ASP A 122 23.39 -4.21 -3.24
CA ASP A 122 24.85 -4.15 -3.41
C ASP A 122 25.23 -3.52 -4.76
N SER A 123 24.73 -4.07 -5.86
CA SER A 123 25.01 -3.60 -7.22
C SER A 123 24.25 -2.34 -7.63
N LYS A 124 23.23 -1.93 -6.86
CA LYS A 124 22.36 -0.77 -7.16
C LYS A 124 21.62 -0.87 -8.50
N ARG A 125 21.56 -2.07 -9.07
CA ARG A 125 20.80 -2.34 -10.29
C ARG A 125 19.32 -2.34 -9.96
N ILE A 126 18.53 -1.75 -10.83
CA ILE A 126 17.08 -1.84 -10.77
C ILE A 126 16.66 -3.30 -10.98
N LEU A 127 15.70 -3.75 -10.17
CA LEU A 127 15.15 -5.10 -10.20
C LEU A 127 13.83 -5.13 -10.99
N PRO A 128 13.29 -6.32 -11.32
CA PRO A 128 12.03 -6.44 -12.06
C PRO A 128 10.87 -5.63 -11.48
N ALA A 129 10.71 -5.60 -10.15
CA ALA A 129 9.70 -4.77 -9.49
C ALA A 129 9.96 -3.27 -9.72
N GLY A 130 11.23 -2.84 -9.63
CA GLY A 130 11.66 -1.48 -9.92
C GLY A 130 11.34 -1.04 -11.34
N GLU A 131 11.60 -1.90 -12.33
CA GLU A 131 11.26 -1.58 -13.74
C GLU A 131 9.75 -1.45 -13.94
N LYS A 132 8.94 -2.34 -13.35
CA LYS A 132 7.47 -2.22 -13.40
C LYS A 132 6.96 -0.97 -12.71
N TYR A 133 7.50 -0.63 -11.54
CA TYR A 133 7.18 0.62 -10.84
C TYR A 133 7.50 1.83 -11.73
N ARG A 134 8.71 1.85 -12.32
CA ARG A 134 9.16 2.93 -13.20
C ARG A 134 8.24 3.08 -14.41
N SER A 135 7.93 1.98 -15.10
CA SER A 135 6.98 1.98 -16.22
C SER A 135 5.62 2.53 -15.80
N TYR A 136 5.05 2.02 -14.70
CA TYR A 136 3.76 2.49 -14.20
C TYR A 136 3.73 4.00 -13.98
N VAL A 137 4.74 4.55 -13.31
CA VAL A 137 4.81 5.99 -13.05
C VAL A 137 4.90 6.78 -14.35
N LEU A 138 5.76 6.37 -15.27
CA LEU A 138 5.93 7.04 -16.56
C LEU A 138 4.66 7.02 -17.41
N ASP A 139 3.96 5.88 -17.43
CA ASP A 139 2.74 5.69 -18.22
C ASP A 139 1.53 6.44 -17.63
N ASN A 140 1.55 6.74 -16.33
CA ASN A 140 0.45 7.38 -15.62
C ASN A 140 0.77 8.80 -15.12
N LEU A 141 1.85 9.43 -15.60
CA LEU A 141 2.30 10.74 -15.11
C LEU A 141 1.20 11.80 -15.08
N GLU A 142 0.33 11.87 -16.09
CA GLU A 142 -0.76 12.85 -16.12
C GLU A 142 -1.76 12.62 -15.00
N VAL A 143 -2.20 11.37 -14.81
CA VAL A 143 -3.09 11.00 -13.71
C VAL A 143 -2.43 11.33 -12.38
N LEU A 144 -1.17 10.90 -12.19
CA LEU A 144 -0.34 11.08 -10.99
C LEU A 144 0.07 12.53 -10.68
N ASN A 145 0.08 13.44 -11.67
CA ASN A 145 0.45 14.85 -11.50
C ASN A 145 -0.75 15.79 -11.38
N ASN A 146 -1.96 15.39 -11.77
CA ASN A 146 -3.18 16.19 -11.60
C ASN A 146 -3.64 16.32 -10.12
N TYR A 147 -2.74 16.05 -9.18
CA TYR A 147 -2.93 16.13 -7.73
C TYR A 147 -2.50 17.53 -7.25
N HIS A 148 -3.41 18.50 -7.26
CA HIS A 148 -3.17 19.79 -6.59
C HIS A 148 -3.89 19.83 -5.23
N PRO A 149 -3.20 20.29 -4.16
CA PRO A 149 -3.77 20.46 -2.82
C PRO A 149 -4.88 21.52 -2.79
#